data_AF-A0A9E0YAD3-F1
#
_entry.id   AF-A0A9E0YAD3-F1
#
_cell.length_a   1.000
_cell.length_b   1.000
_cell.length_c   1.000
_cell.angle_alpha   90.00
_cell.angle_beta   90.00
_cell.angle_gamma   90.00
#
_symmetry.space_group_name_H-M   'P 1'
#
loop_
_entity.id
_entity.type
_entity.pdbx_description
1 polymer ?
#
loop_
_entity_poly.entity_id
_entity_poly.type
_entity_poly.pdbx_seq_one_letter_code
_entity_poly.pdbx_strand_id
1 'polypeptide(L)' 'MTAKKKEKTEPATAATAAEKFDELRAAIWSVISFEKREASGLTYVDAEQRLKELERAGISGLCIVTDEAAGRIN' A
#
# COMPACT_ATOMS: atom_id res chain seq x y z
N MET A 1 7.17 5.94 40.64
CA MET A 1 7.86 4.63 40.68
C MET A 1 6.97 3.63 39.96
N THR A 2 7.32 2.84 38.94
CA THR A 2 8.51 2.70 38.10
C THR A 2 8.10 1.80 36.92
N ALA A 3 8.42 2.25 35.70
CA ALA A 3 8.79 1.49 34.50
C ALA A 3 7.97 0.29 33.93
N LYS A 4 7.59 0.49 32.64
CA LYS A 4 7.92 -0.35 31.45
C LYS A 4 7.32 -1.76 31.32
N LYS A 5 6.56 -1.97 30.23
CA LYS A 5 7.07 -2.76 29.08
C LYS A 5 6.28 -2.45 27.80
N LYS A 6 6.99 -1.91 26.80
CA LYS A 6 6.54 -1.85 25.41
C LYS A 6 6.65 -3.26 24.85
N GLU A 7 5.55 -3.85 24.42
CA GLU A 7 5.60 -5.08 23.63
C GLU A 7 5.55 -4.68 22.16
N LYS A 8 6.76 -4.65 21.59
CA LYS A 8 7.04 -4.54 20.17
C LYS A 8 6.89 -5.95 19.63
N THR A 9 5.78 -6.25 18.97
CA THR A 9 5.57 -7.54 18.29
C THR A 9 5.78 -7.31 16.80
N GLU A 10 7.03 -7.47 16.37
CA GLU A 10 7.32 -7.95 15.03
C GLU A 10 6.90 -9.43 14.98
N PRO A 11 6.20 -9.87 13.92
CA PRO A 11 6.37 -11.25 13.49
C PRO A 11 7.00 -11.25 12.10
N ALA A 12 8.30 -11.51 12.08
CA ALA A 12 8.98 -12.01 10.90
C ALA A 12 8.78 -13.53 10.81
N THR A 13 8.33 -13.97 9.63
CA THR A 13 8.47 -15.32 9.09
C THR A 13 7.62 -16.44 9.73
N ALA A 14 6.52 -16.74 9.04
CA ALA A 14 5.95 -18.09 8.96
C ALA A 14 5.80 -18.44 7.47
N ALA A 15 6.89 -18.93 6.86
CA ALA A 15 6.85 -19.56 5.55
C ALA A 15 6.13 -20.92 5.69
N THR A 16 4.82 -20.92 5.48
CA THR A 16 3.99 -22.13 5.53
C THR A 16 3.06 -22.11 4.32
N ALA A 17 3.28 -23.06 3.41
CA ALA A 17 2.55 -23.27 2.16
C ALA A 17 2.49 -22.06 1.21
N ALA A 18 3.34 -22.05 0.18
CA ALA A 18 3.17 -21.18 -0.98
C ALA A 18 1.93 -21.61 -1.80
N GLU A 19 0.74 -21.46 -1.23
CA GLU A 19 -0.38 -21.01 -2.04
C GLU A 19 0.08 -19.67 -2.61
N LYS A 20 0.18 -19.56 -3.93
CA LYS A 20 0.60 -18.33 -4.60
C LYS A 20 -0.35 -17.21 -4.16
N PHE A 21 0.04 -16.48 -3.13
CA PHE A 21 -0.60 -15.23 -2.79
C PHE A 21 -0.29 -14.29 -3.94
N ASP A 22 -1.28 -14.09 -4.81
CA ASP A 22 -1.14 -13.25 -5.99
C ASP A 22 -1.26 -11.80 -5.52
N GLU A 23 -0.15 -11.25 -5.02
CA GLU A 23 -0.06 -9.90 -4.48
C GLU A 23 -0.61 -8.86 -5.46
N LEU A 24 -0.49 -9.10 -6.76
CA LEU A 24 -1.00 -8.23 -7.82
C LEU A 24 -2.54 -8.22 -7.89
N ARG A 25 -3.19 -9.34 -7.56
CA ARG A 25 -4.65 -9.44 -7.46
C ARG A 25 -5.19 -9.10 -6.07
N ALA A 26 -4.33 -8.99 -5.07
CA ALA A 26 -4.72 -8.57 -3.74
C ALA A 26 -5.07 -7.07 -3.73
N ALA A 27 -6.15 -6.73 -3.02
CA ALA A 27 -6.62 -5.36 -2.85
C ALA A 27 -5.81 -4.61 -1.78
N ILE A 28 -4.49 -4.56 -1.97
CA ILE A 28 -3.51 -3.97 -1.04
C ILE A 28 -2.75 -2.78 -1.64
N TRP A 29 -3.11 -2.36 -2.85
CA TRP A 29 -2.44 -1.32 -3.59
C TRP A 29 -3.19 0.01 -3.47
N SER A 30 -2.39 1.07 -3.48
CA SER A 30 -2.83 2.44 -3.40
C SER A 30 -2.13 3.27 -4.45
N VAL A 31 -2.86 4.22 -5.03
CA VAL A 31 -2.28 5.26 -5.88
C VAL A 31 -2.17 6.51 -5.04
N ILE A 32 -0.95 7.04 -4.96
CA ILE A 32 -0.65 8.27 -4.25
C ILE A 32 -0.18 9.32 -5.27
N SER A 33 -0.49 10.57 -5.00
CA SER A 33 0.19 11.73 -5.59
C SER A 33 1.21 12.26 -4.58
N PHE A 34 1.96 13.28 -4.96
CA PHE A 34 2.89 13.94 -4.04
C PHE A 34 2.19 14.52 -2.80
N GLU A 35 0.94 14.95 -2.95
CA GLU A 35 0.21 15.68 -1.91
C GLU A 35 -0.72 14.78 -1.09
N LYS A 36 -1.26 13.71 -1.67
CA LYS A 36 -2.26 12.88 -0.99
C LYS A 36 -2.38 11.47 -1.55
N ARG A 37 -3.10 10.63 -0.81
CA ARG A 37 -3.61 9.35 -1.32
C ARG A 37 -4.78 9.61 -2.27
N GLU A 38 -4.62 9.21 -3.53
CA GLU A 38 -5.67 9.34 -4.55
C GLU A 38 -6.66 8.17 -4.52
N ALA A 39 -6.16 6.96 -4.23
CA ALA A 39 -6.98 5.76 -4.07
C ALA A 39 -6.25 4.70 -3.23
N SER A 40 -7.01 3.79 -2.62
CA SER A 40 -6.51 2.66 -1.82
C SER A 40 -7.41 1.43 -1.95
N GLY A 41 -6.92 0.27 -1.51
CA GLY A 41 -7.67 -0.98 -1.56
C GLY A 41 -7.88 -1.48 -2.99
N LEU A 42 -6.92 -1.20 -3.88
CA LEU A 42 -6.97 -1.59 -5.28
C LEU A 42 -6.14 -2.85 -5.51
N THR A 43 -6.51 -3.61 -6.55
CA THR A 43 -5.57 -4.56 -7.17
C THR A 43 -4.51 -3.76 -7.93
N TYR A 44 -3.39 -4.39 -8.26
CA TYR A 44 -2.34 -3.72 -9.05
C TYR A 44 -2.87 -3.27 -10.42
N VAL A 45 -3.73 -4.09 -11.05
CA VAL A 45 -4.34 -3.76 -12.35
C VAL A 45 -5.29 -2.56 -12.22
N ASP A 46 -6.09 -2.50 -11.15
CA ASP A 46 -6.98 -1.37 -10.89
C ASP A 46 -6.18 -0.11 -10.53
N ALA A 47 -5.08 -0.25 -9.78
CA ALA A 47 -4.16 0.84 -9.48
C ALA A 47 -3.47 1.39 -10.73
N GLU A 48 -3.08 0.54 -11.68
CA GLU A 48 -2.51 0.98 -12.96
C GLU A 48 -3.53 1.75 -13.81
N GLN A 49 -4.77 1.24 -13.90
CA GLN A 49 -5.85 1.96 -14.59
C GLN A 49 -6.08 3.32 -13.93
N ARG A 50 -6.16 3.35 -12.59
CA ARG A 50 -6.37 4.57 -11.83
C ARG A 50 -5.23 5.57 -12.01
N LEU A 51 -3.99 5.10 -12.04
CA LEU A 51 -2.82 5.93 -12.30
C LEU A 51 -2.93 6.59 -13.68
N LYS A 52 -3.25 5.84 -14.74
CA LYS A 52 -3.42 6.39 -16.10
C LYS A 52 -4.56 7.41 -16.19
N GLU A 53 -5.66 7.20 -15.48
CA GLU A 53 -6.75 8.18 -15.41
C GLU A 53 -6.30 9.49 -14.78
N LEU A 54 -5.54 9.41 -13.69
CA LEU A 54 -5.02 10.58 -12.97
C LEU A 54 -3.93 11.31 -13.77
N GLU A 55 -3.07 10.57 -14.47
CA GLU A 55 -2.10 11.14 -15.42
C GLU A 55 -2.81 11.92 -16.53
N ARG A 56 -3.89 11.35 -17.09
CA ARG A 56 -4.72 12.04 -18.10
C ARG A 56 -5.45 13.26 -17.55
N ALA A 57 -5.77 13.26 -16.25
CA ALA A 57 -6.31 14.42 -15.55
C ALA A 57 -5.25 15.50 -15.25
N GLY A 58 -3.98 15.26 -15.60
CA GLY A 58 -2.87 16.20 -15.41
C GLY A 58 -2.23 16.14 -14.03
N ILE A 59 -2.54 15.12 -13.22
CA ILE A 59 -1.91 14.93 -11.92
C ILE A 59 -0.52 14.32 -12.14
N SER A 60 0.49 14.96 -11.57
CA SER A 60 1.88 14.54 -11.67
C SER A 60 2.38 13.95 -10.35
N GLY A 61 3.50 13.23 -10.40
CA GLY A 61 4.07 12.59 -9.21
C GLY A 61 3.23 11.42 -8.68
N LEU A 62 2.54 10.71 -9.57
CA LEU A 62 1.73 9.55 -9.22
C LEU A 62 2.62 8.32 -9.01
N CYS A 63 2.36 7.57 -7.95
CA CYS A 63 3.04 6.30 -7.65
C CYS A 63 2.04 5.25 -7.18
N ILE A 64 2.27 4.00 -7.58
CA ILE A 64 1.57 2.84 -7.03
C ILE A 64 2.41 2.31 -5.88
N VAL A 65 1.83 2.26 -4.70
CA VAL A 65 2.47 1.75 -3.48
C VAL A 65 1.50 0.83 -2.76
N THR A 66 1.98 0.09 -1.76
CA THR A 66 1.07 -0.67 -0.89
C THR A 66 0.29 0.27 0.04
N ASP A 67 -0.87 -0.16 0.50
CA ASP A 67 -1.70 0.57 1.46
C ASP A 67 -0.94 0.92 2.74
N GLU A 68 -0.08 0.01 3.20
CA GLU A 68 0.83 0.23 4.33
C GLU A 68 1.81 1.39 4.09
N ALA A 69 2.33 1.52 2.87
CA ALA A 69 3.20 2.63 2.51
C ALA A 69 2.41 3.92 2.34
N ALA A 70 1.24 3.87 1.70
CA ALA A 70 0.34 5.02 1.58
C ALA A 70 -0.16 5.52 2.94
N GLY A 71 -0.21 4.67 3.98
CA GLY A 71 -0.59 5.05 5.35
C GLY A 71 0.43 5.95 6.05
N ARG A 72 1.64 6.04 5.49
CA ARG A 72 2.71 6.90 6.01
C ARG A 72 2.72 8.29 5.39
N ILE A 73 1.88 8.49 4.36
CA ILE A 73 1.74 9.74 3.63
C ILE A 73 0.47 10.40 4.16
N ASN A 74 0.68 11.54 4.79
CA ASN A 74 -0.18 12.14 5.80
C ASN A 74 -1.38 12.91 5.22
#